data_AF-A0A929MA96-F1
#
_entry.id   AF-A0A929MA96-F1
#
_cell.length_a   1.000
_cell.length_b   1.000
_cell.length_c   1.000
_cell.angle_alpha   90.00
_cell.angle_beta   90.00
_cell.angle_gamma   90.00
#
_symmetry.space_group_name_H-M   'P 1'
#
loop_
_entity.id
_entity.type
_entity.pdbx_description
1 polymer ?
#
loop_
_entity_poly.entity_id
_entity_poly.type
_entity_poly.pdbx_seq_one_letter_code
_entity_poly.pdbx_strand_id
1 'polypeptide(L)'
;MLSWMQKHKKYLVVTIWVSTIAFVGAGFVGWGAYDLNSNRATSVAKVGHRNISVQELQQKYDRLYQYYNNVFEGKLTQEKAEELGLENAALQAAIQENLLLNFADDIGLSVNKDDVLKYIIVDPTFQKDGVFDKNLYYDVLRRARINPTDFEDNLKLTILLDKLRTILNLPASKEDIAMMEASFFMQDKLAVQVVNADQNDIKVDEKELKDLWEINKNNYMTKTLYGIDTYFVESEKSDANESVLKSYYNENQDKYKGSDDKIKPFSEVKAEVNKDYNIEQSKTNALEKYVAVKKAELATNGFISVNEDNATFSLDEIKGAKVGEVIKPF
;
A
#
# COMPACT_ATOMS: atom_id res chain seq x y z
N MET A 1 -53.45 48.09 -8.22
CA MET A 1 -51.99 48.24 -7.95
C MET A 1 -51.68 49.54 -7.19
N LEU A 2 -52.07 50.71 -7.71
CA LEU A 2 -51.84 52.01 -7.04
C LEU A 2 -52.47 52.15 -5.64
N SER A 3 -53.67 51.61 -5.42
CA SER A 3 -54.34 51.67 -4.10
C SER A 3 -53.64 50.84 -3.02
N TRP A 4 -53.01 49.72 -3.39
CA TRP A 4 -52.25 48.87 -2.47
C TRP A 4 -50.95 49.56 -2.03
N MET A 5 -50.27 50.23 -2.98
CA MET A 5 -49.08 51.06 -2.76
C MET A 5 -49.32 52.21 -1.78
N GLN A 6 -50.48 52.86 -1.83
CA GLN A 6 -50.81 53.96 -0.93
C GLN A 6 -51.13 53.48 0.49
N LYS A 7 -51.76 52.31 0.65
CA LYS A 7 -52.18 51.77 1.96
C LYS A 7 -51.03 51.13 2.74
N HIS A 8 -50.00 50.59 2.06
CA HIS A 8 -48.86 49.88 2.67
C HIS A 8 -47.52 50.63 2.51
N LYS A 9 -47.56 51.96 2.31
CA LYS A 9 -46.37 52.81 2.08
C LYS A 9 -45.25 52.59 3.11
N LYS A 10 -45.59 52.31 4.38
CA LYS A 10 -44.60 52.02 5.44
C LYS A 10 -43.83 50.71 5.20
N TYR A 11 -44.50 49.66 4.74
CA TYR A 11 -43.87 48.37 4.44
C TYR A 11 -43.10 48.39 3.13
N LEU A 12 -43.57 49.15 2.14
CA LEU A 12 -42.92 49.28 0.84
C LEU A 12 -41.53 49.94 0.94
N VAL A 13 -41.37 50.91 1.83
CA VAL A 13 -40.06 51.51 2.12
C VAL A 13 -39.09 50.47 2.70
N VAL A 14 -39.55 49.65 3.64
CA VAL A 14 -38.71 48.61 4.28
C VAL A 14 -38.28 47.54 3.28
N THR A 15 -39.19 47.06 2.43
CA THR A 15 -38.84 46.03 1.43
C THR A 15 -37.88 46.55 0.37
N ILE A 16 -37.97 47.83 -0.02
CA ILE A 16 -36.99 48.46 -0.90
C ILE A 16 -35.63 48.53 -0.23
N TRP A 17 -35.54 48.99 1.03
CA TRP A 17 -34.27 49.06 1.75
C TRP A 17 -33.63 47.68 1.94
N VAL A 18 -34.41 46.66 2.29
CA VAL A 18 -33.91 45.28 2.42
C VAL A 18 -33.43 44.75 1.07
N SER A 19 -34.15 45.02 -0.02
CA SER A 19 -33.73 44.64 -1.38
C SER A 19 -32.44 45.33 -1.80
N THR A 20 -32.29 46.64 -1.53
CA THR A 20 -31.08 47.40 -1.83
C THR A 20 -29.89 46.89 -1.03
N ILE A 21 -30.05 46.62 0.28
CA ILE A 21 -28.99 46.08 1.13
C ILE A 21 -28.63 44.66 0.69
N ALA A 22 -29.61 43.83 0.34
CA ALA A 22 -29.37 42.48 -0.17
C ALA A 22 -28.66 42.51 -1.54
N PHE A 23 -29.00 43.46 -2.42
CA PHE A 23 -28.36 43.64 -3.72
C PHE A 23 -26.91 44.14 -3.61
N VAL A 24 -26.68 45.13 -2.74
CA VAL A 24 -25.32 45.62 -2.42
C VAL A 24 -24.52 44.52 -1.73
N GLY A 25 -25.11 43.80 -0.77
CA GLY A 25 -24.46 42.68 -0.07
C GLY A 25 -24.14 41.51 -1.01
N ALA A 26 -25.05 41.14 -1.90
CA ALA A 26 -24.82 40.09 -2.90
C ALA A 26 -23.76 40.51 -3.93
N GLY A 27 -23.69 41.80 -4.29
CA GLY A 27 -22.62 42.35 -5.13
C GLY A 27 -21.23 42.20 -4.51
N PHE A 28 -21.13 42.27 -3.18
CA PHE A 28 -19.88 42.05 -2.44
C PHE A 28 -19.49 40.58 -2.27
N VAL A 29 -20.45 39.65 -2.31
CA VAL A 29 -20.19 38.21 -2.11
C VAL A 29 -19.99 37.47 -3.45
N GLY A 30 -20.60 37.94 -4.53
CA GLY A 30 -20.59 37.25 -5.84
C GLY A 30 -19.40 37.57 -6.77
N TRP A 31 -18.62 38.62 -6.48
CA TRP A 31 -17.46 39.03 -7.28
C TRP A 31 -16.24 39.17 -6.38
N GLY A 32 -15.65 38.04 -6.01
CA GLY A 32 -14.32 37.95 -5.38
C GLY A 32 -14.12 38.87 -4.18
N ALA A 33 -14.29 38.32 -2.97
CA ALA A 33 -13.79 38.94 -1.76
C ALA A 33 -12.40 39.54 -2.04
N TYR A 34 -12.32 40.88 -2.01
CA TYR A 34 -11.05 41.57 -2.08
C TYR A 34 -10.22 41.04 -0.92
N ASP A 35 -9.21 40.25 -1.27
CA ASP A 35 -8.19 39.77 -0.36
C ASP A 35 -7.45 41.02 0.14
N LEU A 36 -7.86 41.54 1.31
CA LEU A 36 -7.29 42.70 2.00
C LEU A 36 -5.87 42.43 2.53
N ASN A 37 -5.13 41.53 1.88
CA ASN A 37 -3.74 41.26 2.18
C ASN A 37 -2.89 42.25 1.35
N SER A 38 -2.37 43.27 2.02
CA SER A 38 -1.51 44.33 1.44
C SER A 38 -0.32 43.79 0.64
N ASN A 39 0.08 42.54 0.87
CA ASN A 39 1.12 41.83 0.13
C ASN A 39 0.74 41.41 -1.31
N ARG A 40 -0.55 41.33 -1.67
CA ARG A 40 -0.97 41.07 -3.06
C ARG A 40 -1.21 42.35 -3.86
N ALA A 41 -1.47 43.47 -3.18
CA ALA A 41 -1.68 44.76 -3.84
C ALA A 41 -0.41 45.35 -4.49
N THR A 42 0.77 44.76 -4.21
CA THR A 42 2.09 45.21 -4.71
C THR A 42 2.88 44.11 -5.42
N SER A 43 2.21 43.01 -5.81
CA SER A 43 2.84 41.88 -6.49
C SER A 43 2.51 41.88 -7.98
N VAL A 44 3.52 41.59 -8.82
CA VAL A 44 3.39 41.52 -10.28
C VAL A 44 3.08 40.11 -10.77
N ALA A 45 3.47 39.09 -10.00
CA ALA A 45 3.26 37.68 -10.32
C ALA A 45 3.41 36.82 -9.06
N LYS A 46 2.92 35.58 -9.12
CA LYS A 46 3.05 34.60 -8.02
C LYS A 46 3.55 33.26 -8.56
N VAL A 47 4.55 32.68 -7.90
CA VAL A 47 5.14 31.37 -8.23
C VAL A 47 5.04 30.48 -7.00
N GLY A 48 4.15 29.48 -7.05
CA GLY A 48 3.84 28.62 -5.89
C GLY A 48 3.34 29.43 -4.69
N HIS A 49 4.10 29.45 -3.59
CA HIS A 49 3.79 30.28 -2.41
C HIS A 49 4.56 31.61 -2.35
N ARG A 50 5.50 31.86 -3.27
CA ARG A 50 6.25 33.13 -3.35
C ARG A 50 5.56 34.16 -4.24
N ASN A 51 5.47 35.39 -3.75
CA ASN A 51 4.99 36.54 -4.53
C ASN A 51 6.20 37.32 -5.05
N ILE A 52 6.17 37.66 -6.33
CA ILE A 52 7.15 38.54 -6.97
C ILE A 52 6.66 39.98 -6.79
N SER A 53 7.45 40.82 -6.14
CA SER A 53 7.05 42.21 -5.87
C SER A 53 7.38 43.13 -7.06
N VAL A 54 6.70 44.27 -7.17
CA VAL A 54 7.07 45.33 -8.14
C VAL A 54 8.52 45.78 -7.95
N GLN A 55 8.96 45.90 -6.69
CA GLN A 55 10.33 46.30 -6.37
C GLN A 55 11.37 45.29 -6.88
N GLU A 56 11.10 44.00 -6.71
CA GLU A 56 11.97 42.93 -7.20
C GLU A 56 12.07 42.96 -8.72
N LEU A 57 10.94 43.09 -9.42
CA LEU A 57 10.94 43.21 -10.88
C LEU A 57 11.74 44.42 -11.35
N GLN A 58 11.55 45.58 -10.70
CA GLN A 58 12.31 46.79 -11.02
C GLN A 58 13.80 46.59 -10.81
N GLN A 59 14.22 45.95 -9.72
CA GLN A 59 15.64 45.66 -9.49
C GLN A 59 16.24 44.74 -10.55
N LYS A 60 15.50 43.73 -11.02
CA LYS A 60 15.94 42.85 -12.11
C LYS A 60 16.03 43.62 -13.43
N TYR A 61 15.04 44.47 -13.71
CA TYR A 61 15.04 45.34 -14.88
C TYR A 61 16.24 46.29 -14.88
N ASP A 62 16.47 47.01 -13.78
CA ASP A 62 17.58 47.97 -13.66
C ASP A 62 18.93 47.28 -13.88
N ARG A 63 19.12 46.08 -13.34
CA ARG A 63 20.34 45.29 -13.56
C ARG A 63 20.52 44.90 -15.03
N LEU A 64 19.46 44.44 -15.70
CA LEU A 64 19.50 44.10 -17.12
C LEU A 64 19.73 45.34 -17.98
N TYR A 65 19.04 46.44 -17.69
CA TYR A 65 19.21 47.71 -18.38
C TYR A 65 20.66 48.19 -18.27
N GLN A 66 21.23 48.20 -17.06
CA GLN A 66 22.62 48.62 -16.85
C GLN A 66 23.61 47.71 -17.58
N TYR A 67 23.39 46.39 -17.56
CA TYR A 67 24.22 45.45 -18.31
C TYR A 67 24.21 45.76 -19.82
N TYR A 68 23.02 45.90 -20.42
CA TYR A 68 22.91 46.22 -21.84
C TYR A 68 23.41 47.63 -22.15
N ASN A 69 23.16 48.60 -21.28
CA ASN A 69 23.67 49.96 -21.45
C ASN A 69 25.20 49.98 -21.52
N ASN A 70 25.89 49.17 -20.71
CA ASN A 70 27.34 49.01 -20.81
C ASN A 70 27.77 48.34 -22.13
N VAL A 71 27.03 47.33 -22.61
CA VAL A 71 27.26 46.69 -23.92
C VAL A 71 27.10 47.68 -25.08
N PHE A 72 26.16 48.61 -24.98
CA PHE A 72 25.93 49.68 -25.96
C PHE A 72 26.75 50.95 -25.69
N GLU A 73 27.81 50.87 -24.89
CA GLU A 73 28.72 52.00 -24.58
C GLU A 73 27.98 53.24 -24.02
N GLY A 74 26.93 53.03 -23.24
CA GLY A 74 26.12 54.10 -22.63
C GLY A 74 25.07 54.72 -23.57
N LYS A 75 24.84 54.15 -24.76
CA LYS A 75 23.91 54.68 -25.78
C LYS A 75 22.59 53.93 -25.86
N LEU A 76 22.24 53.13 -24.85
CA LEU A 76 20.94 52.44 -24.83
C LEU A 76 19.82 53.46 -24.55
N THR A 77 18.87 53.59 -25.46
CA THR A 77 17.66 54.39 -25.26
C THR A 77 16.53 53.53 -24.72
N GLN A 78 15.52 54.18 -24.13
CA GLN A 78 14.35 53.48 -23.59
C GLN A 78 13.57 52.75 -24.70
N GLU A 79 13.42 53.37 -25.88
CA GLU A 79 12.73 52.72 -27.00
C GLU A 79 13.47 51.47 -27.46
N LYS A 80 14.81 51.50 -27.43
CA LYS A 80 15.62 50.32 -27.77
C LYS A 80 15.52 49.24 -26.71
N ALA A 81 15.46 49.61 -25.43
CA ALA A 81 15.24 48.67 -24.33
C ALA A 81 13.86 47.97 -24.43
N GLU A 82 12.82 48.70 -24.84
CA GLU A 82 11.49 48.15 -25.11
C GLU A 82 11.49 47.21 -26.32
N GLU A 83 12.15 47.61 -27.43
CA GLU A 83 12.31 46.76 -28.62
C GLU A 83 13.04 45.45 -28.31
N LEU A 84 14.04 45.49 -27.41
CA LEU A 84 14.76 44.32 -26.91
C LEU A 84 13.93 43.48 -25.93
N GLY A 85 12.77 43.96 -25.48
CA GLY A 85 11.90 43.26 -24.54
C GLY A 85 12.50 43.10 -23.15
N LEU A 86 13.32 44.06 -22.68
CA LEU A 86 14.03 43.93 -21.41
C LEU A 86 13.09 43.76 -20.20
N GLU A 87 11.89 44.33 -20.24
CA GLU A 87 10.87 44.15 -19.20
C GLU A 87 10.40 42.69 -19.11
N ASN A 88 10.09 42.07 -20.26
CA ASN A 88 9.72 40.66 -20.31
C ASN A 88 10.87 39.75 -19.87
N ALA A 89 12.11 40.08 -20.27
CA ALA A 89 13.29 39.35 -19.84
C ALA A 89 13.50 39.46 -18.31
N ALA A 90 13.29 40.64 -17.73
CA ALA A 90 13.36 40.85 -16.29
C ALA A 90 12.29 40.05 -15.53
N LEU A 91 11.06 40.05 -16.03
CA LEU A 91 9.97 39.25 -15.45
C LEU A 91 10.27 37.76 -15.54
N GLN A 92 10.72 37.28 -16.69
CA GLN A 92 11.07 35.87 -16.88
C GLN A 92 12.22 35.45 -15.95
N ALA A 93 13.23 36.30 -15.78
CA ALA A 93 14.33 36.05 -14.84
C ALA A 93 13.83 35.99 -13.39
N ALA A 94 12.93 36.91 -12.99
CA ALA A 94 12.31 36.90 -11.67
C ALA A 94 11.48 35.62 -11.44
N ILE A 95 10.71 35.19 -12.44
CA ILE A 95 9.92 33.95 -12.38
C ILE A 95 10.82 32.73 -12.22
N GLN A 96 11.89 32.62 -13.02
CA GLN A 96 12.82 31.49 -12.94
C GLN A 96 13.52 31.41 -11.59
N GLU A 97 13.95 32.55 -11.06
CA GLU A 97 14.58 32.62 -9.73
C GLU A 97 13.60 32.21 -8.63
N ASN A 98 12.37 32.73 -8.67
CA ASN A 98 11.33 32.35 -7.71
C ASN A 98 10.88 30.90 -7.85
N LEU A 99 10.93 30.31 -9.05
CA LEU A 99 10.64 28.89 -9.26
C LEU A 99 11.66 28.01 -8.53
N LEU A 100 12.95 28.33 -8.68
CA LEU A 100 14.02 27.62 -7.99
C LEU A 100 13.94 27.80 -6.47
N LEU A 101 13.69 29.03 -6.01
CA LEU A 101 13.48 29.31 -4.60
C LEU A 101 12.27 28.54 -4.06
N ASN A 102 11.14 28.53 -4.77
CA ASN A 102 9.95 27.78 -4.38
C ASN A 102 10.27 26.28 -4.24
N PHE A 103 10.97 25.70 -5.21
CA PHE A 103 11.41 24.32 -5.13
C PHE A 103 12.34 24.07 -3.94
N ALA A 104 13.27 25.00 -3.65
CA ALA A 104 14.13 24.91 -2.48
C ALA A 104 13.33 24.87 -1.17
N ASP A 105 12.28 25.69 -1.05
CA ASP A 105 11.37 25.65 0.10
C ASP A 105 10.61 24.32 0.18
N ASP A 106 10.12 23.81 -0.95
CA ASP A 106 9.35 22.55 -1.02
C ASP A 106 10.18 21.33 -0.57
N ILE A 107 11.47 21.30 -0.90
CA ILE A 107 12.40 20.24 -0.44
C ILE A 107 12.94 20.49 0.98
N GLY A 108 12.49 21.56 1.66
CA GLY A 108 12.92 21.91 3.01
C GLY A 108 14.35 22.47 3.12
N LEU A 109 14.93 22.91 2.00
CA LEU A 109 16.26 23.51 2.01
C LEU A 109 16.19 24.91 2.64
N SER A 110 17.10 25.17 3.58
CA SER A 110 17.13 26.44 4.29
C SER A 110 18.55 26.96 4.51
N VAL A 111 18.64 28.25 4.85
CA VAL A 111 19.88 28.97 5.14
C VAL A 111 19.75 29.54 6.55
N ASN A 112 20.72 29.23 7.39
CA ASN A 112 20.78 29.74 8.75
C ASN A 112 21.68 31.00 8.82
N LYS A 113 21.75 31.63 10.00
CA LYS A 113 22.57 32.84 10.18
C LYS A 113 24.08 32.55 10.04
N ASP A 114 24.53 31.36 10.43
CA ASP A 114 25.93 30.98 10.34
C ASP A 114 26.39 30.83 8.88
N ASP A 115 25.50 30.37 7.99
CA ASP A 115 25.73 30.31 6.56
C ASP A 115 25.95 31.73 6.00
N VAL A 116 25.05 32.67 6.33
CA VAL A 116 25.17 34.08 5.92
C VAL A 116 26.48 34.69 6.42
N LEU A 117 26.82 34.45 7.70
CA LEU A 117 28.06 34.95 8.28
C LEU A 117 29.31 34.40 7.58
N LYS A 118 29.34 33.10 7.24
CA LYS A 118 30.45 32.49 6.49
C LYS A 118 30.66 33.18 5.15
N TYR A 119 29.59 33.46 4.42
CA TYR A 119 29.64 34.17 3.14
C TYR A 119 30.17 35.60 3.30
N ILE A 120 29.71 36.33 4.32
CA ILE A 120 30.16 37.71 4.59
C ILE A 120 31.64 37.76 4.97
N ILE A 121 32.12 36.82 5.80
CA ILE A 121 33.52 36.80 6.27
C ILE A 121 34.49 36.55 5.11
N VAL A 122 34.13 35.70 4.15
CA VAL A 122 35.00 35.35 3.02
C VAL A 122 34.91 36.33 1.84
N ASP A 123 33.95 37.27 1.85
CA ASP A 123 33.79 38.26 0.80
C ASP A 123 34.95 39.30 0.83
N PRO A 124 35.77 39.40 -0.22
CA PRO A 124 36.89 40.34 -0.28
C PRO A 124 36.46 41.81 -0.12
N THR A 125 35.21 42.14 -0.45
CA THR A 125 34.64 43.50 -0.33
C THR A 125 34.61 43.97 1.12
N PHE A 126 34.51 43.03 2.07
CA PHE A 126 34.44 43.31 3.50
C PHE A 126 35.72 42.92 4.24
N GLN A 127 36.80 42.64 3.51
CA GLN A 127 38.09 42.28 4.08
C GLN A 127 39.07 43.46 4.04
N LYS A 128 39.87 43.55 5.09
CA LYS A 128 41.06 44.41 5.17
C LYS A 128 42.25 43.51 5.50
N ASP A 129 43.29 43.58 4.68
CA ASP A 129 44.48 42.72 4.80
C ASP A 129 44.14 41.21 4.81
N GLY A 130 43.10 40.81 4.06
CA GLY A 130 42.64 39.42 3.96
C GLY A 130 41.80 38.92 5.13
N VAL A 131 41.45 39.79 6.09
CA VAL A 131 40.61 39.44 7.25
C VAL A 131 39.36 40.30 7.26
N PHE A 132 38.22 39.72 7.63
CA PHE A 132 36.95 40.43 7.72
C PHE A 132 37.05 41.64 8.66
N ASP A 133 36.62 42.82 8.19
CA ASP A 133 36.54 44.06 8.95
C ASP A 133 35.08 44.52 9.06
N LYS A 134 34.56 44.47 10.29
CA LYS A 134 33.17 44.83 10.60
C LYS A 134 32.86 46.30 10.29
N ASN A 135 33.81 47.21 10.49
CA ASN A 135 33.58 48.64 10.21
C ASN A 135 33.52 48.87 8.70
N LEU A 136 34.40 48.21 7.94
CA LEU A 136 34.37 48.23 6.49
C LEU A 136 33.05 47.71 5.93
N TYR A 137 32.50 46.62 6.49
CA TYR A 137 31.18 46.10 6.14
C TYR A 137 30.08 47.17 6.25
N TYR A 138 29.93 47.79 7.43
CA TYR A 138 28.91 48.84 7.61
C TYR A 138 29.18 50.08 6.77
N ASP A 139 30.44 50.47 6.57
CA ASP A 139 30.81 51.62 5.76
C ASP A 139 30.51 51.42 4.27
N VAL A 140 30.72 50.20 3.74
CA VAL A 140 30.35 49.83 2.38
C VAL A 140 28.84 49.87 2.20
N LEU A 141 28.08 49.22 3.10
CA LEU A 141 26.62 49.20 3.02
C LEU A 141 26.01 50.60 3.17
N ARG A 142 26.53 51.42 4.09
CA ARG A 142 26.09 52.80 4.27
C ARG A 142 26.33 53.66 3.04
N ARG A 143 27.49 53.51 2.37
CA ARG A 143 27.79 54.21 1.11
C ARG A 143 26.85 53.78 -0.02
N ALA A 144 26.49 52.49 -0.06
CA ALA A 144 25.52 51.95 -1.00
C ALA A 144 24.05 52.26 -0.62
N ARG A 145 23.81 52.87 0.56
CA ARG A 145 22.47 53.11 1.14
C ARG A 145 21.64 51.84 1.33
N ILE A 146 22.31 50.74 1.65
CA ILE A 146 21.69 49.44 1.90
C ILE A 146 21.64 49.20 3.42
N ASN A 147 20.49 48.77 3.93
CA ASN A 147 20.35 48.34 5.32
C ASN A 147 21.02 46.96 5.49
N PRO A 148 21.83 46.73 6.53
CA PRO A 148 22.39 45.41 6.83
C PRO A 148 21.35 44.27 6.82
N THR A 149 20.16 44.47 7.36
CA THR A 149 19.12 43.43 7.37
C THR A 149 18.68 43.08 5.95
N ASP A 150 18.40 44.08 5.11
CA ASP A 150 17.99 43.86 3.73
C ASP A 150 19.10 43.18 2.92
N PHE A 151 20.36 43.54 3.18
CA PHE A 151 21.51 42.88 2.57
C PHE A 151 21.58 41.40 2.95
N GLU A 152 21.50 41.10 4.26
CA GLU A 152 21.56 39.73 4.78
C GLU A 152 20.38 38.88 4.29
N ASP A 153 19.17 39.44 4.19
CA ASP A 153 17.99 38.75 3.67
C ASP A 153 18.12 38.42 2.17
N ASN A 154 18.66 39.36 1.36
CA ASN A 154 18.95 39.09 -0.05
C ASN A 154 20.10 38.08 -0.23
N LEU A 155 21.12 38.16 0.62
CA LEU A 155 22.23 37.21 0.63
C LEU A 155 21.72 35.81 0.98
N LYS A 156 20.76 35.69 1.90
CA LYS A 156 20.11 34.42 2.24
C LYS A 156 19.46 33.76 1.02
N LEU A 157 18.74 34.51 0.20
CA LEU A 157 18.14 34.00 -1.04
C LEU A 157 19.21 33.53 -2.03
N THR A 158 20.30 34.29 -2.15
CA THR A 158 21.44 33.94 -3.00
C THR A 158 22.11 32.64 -2.56
N ILE A 159 22.38 32.50 -1.26
CA ILE A 159 22.96 31.27 -0.68
C ILE A 159 22.01 30.09 -0.87
N LEU A 160 20.70 30.29 -0.72
CA LEU A 160 19.72 29.22 -0.89
C LEU A 160 19.74 28.67 -2.32
N LEU A 161 19.80 29.56 -3.32
CA LEU A 161 19.94 29.18 -4.73
C LEU A 161 21.27 28.47 -5.01
N ASP A 162 22.36 28.91 -4.40
CA ASP A 162 23.67 28.27 -4.56
C ASP A 162 23.70 26.85 -3.98
N LYS A 163 23.16 26.68 -2.77
CA LYS A 163 22.96 25.36 -2.15
C LYS A 163 22.11 24.45 -3.04
N LEU A 164 21.00 24.98 -3.58
CA LEU A 164 20.13 24.20 -4.46
C LEU A 164 20.89 23.77 -5.73
N ARG A 165 21.62 24.68 -6.37
CA ARG A 165 22.42 24.35 -7.57
C ARG A 165 23.49 23.31 -7.29
N THR A 166 24.10 23.35 -6.11
CA THR A 166 25.05 22.34 -5.66
C THR A 166 24.37 20.97 -5.56
N ILE A 167 23.19 20.91 -4.93
CA ILE A 167 22.40 19.67 -4.77
C ILE A 167 21.98 19.10 -6.12
N LEU A 168 21.49 19.94 -7.04
CA LEU A 168 21.03 19.52 -8.37
C LEU A 168 22.16 19.00 -9.26
N ASN A 169 23.41 19.38 -8.98
CA ASN A 169 24.58 18.96 -9.74
C ASN A 169 25.51 18.04 -8.94
N LEU A 170 25.00 17.37 -7.90
CA LEU A 170 25.81 16.39 -7.17
C LEU A 170 26.19 15.24 -8.11
N PRO A 171 27.50 14.96 -8.28
CA PRO A 171 27.91 13.80 -9.03
C PRO A 171 27.43 12.54 -8.32
N ALA A 172 26.96 11.56 -9.08
CA ALA A 172 26.60 10.25 -8.53
C ALA A 172 27.84 9.63 -7.87
N SER A 173 27.66 9.10 -6.66
CA SER A 173 28.73 8.37 -5.99
C SER A 173 29.00 7.04 -6.70
N LYS A 174 30.17 6.43 -6.43
CA LYS A 174 30.47 5.10 -6.98
C LYS A 174 29.46 4.07 -6.47
N GLU A 175 29.01 4.24 -5.23
CA GLU A 175 28.02 3.42 -4.57
C GLU A 175 26.64 3.56 -5.22
N ASP A 176 26.21 4.78 -5.55
CA ASP A 176 24.94 5.03 -6.26
C ASP A 176 24.93 4.37 -7.65
N ILE A 177 26.06 4.48 -8.36
CA ILE A 177 26.24 3.85 -9.68
C ILE A 177 26.21 2.32 -9.53
N ALA A 178 26.96 1.76 -8.58
CA ALA A 178 26.99 0.32 -8.34
C ALA A 178 25.63 -0.24 -7.92
N MET A 179 24.84 0.49 -7.11
CA MET A 179 23.48 0.11 -6.74
C MET A 179 22.55 0.08 -7.96
N MET A 180 22.63 1.11 -8.81
CA MET A 180 21.83 1.17 -10.02
C MET A 180 22.23 0.08 -11.02
N GLU A 181 23.54 -0.15 -11.20
CA GLU A 181 24.09 -1.26 -11.98
C GLU A 181 23.65 -2.62 -11.43
N ALA A 182 23.66 -2.82 -10.11
CA ALA A 182 23.19 -4.06 -9.49
C ALA A 182 21.72 -4.36 -9.85
N SER A 183 20.85 -3.35 -9.94
CA SER A 183 19.48 -3.54 -10.41
C SER A 183 19.39 -3.94 -11.90
N PHE A 184 20.31 -3.49 -12.74
CA PHE A 184 20.35 -3.84 -14.17
C PHE A 184 21.02 -5.19 -14.44
N PHE A 185 21.97 -5.58 -13.59
CA PHE A 185 22.82 -6.76 -13.78
C PHE A 185 22.56 -7.87 -12.74
N MET A 186 21.56 -7.73 -11.87
CA MET A 186 21.01 -8.84 -11.06
C MET A 186 20.40 -9.87 -12.01
N GLN A 187 21.24 -10.79 -12.45
CA GLN A 187 20.87 -11.97 -13.19
C GLN A 187 21.32 -13.18 -12.40
N ASP A 188 20.45 -14.17 -12.29
CA ASP A 188 20.83 -15.47 -11.77
C ASP A 188 21.73 -16.17 -12.79
N LYS A 189 23.04 -16.21 -12.49
CA LYS A 189 23.98 -17.04 -13.24
C LYS A 189 23.84 -18.48 -12.76
N LEU A 190 23.01 -19.26 -13.46
CA LEU A 190 22.90 -20.69 -13.23
C LEU A 190 24.12 -21.40 -13.82
N ALA A 191 25.02 -21.87 -12.96
CA ALA A 191 26.03 -22.85 -13.31
C ALA A 191 25.42 -24.24 -13.14
N VAL A 192 25.04 -24.88 -14.25
CA VAL A 192 24.51 -26.25 -14.24
C VAL A 192 25.63 -27.22 -14.58
N GLN A 193 25.97 -28.09 -13.64
CA GLN A 193 26.83 -29.24 -13.88
C GLN A 193 25.97 -30.50 -13.92
N VAL A 194 25.99 -31.21 -15.05
CA VAL A 194 25.32 -32.50 -15.19
C VAL A 194 26.25 -33.58 -14.66
N VAL A 195 25.88 -34.17 -13.53
CA VAL A 195 26.58 -35.34 -12.97
C VAL A 195 25.92 -36.59 -13.56
N ASN A 196 26.60 -37.26 -14.48
CA ASN A 196 26.20 -38.57 -14.97
C ASN A 196 26.79 -39.63 -14.03
N ALA A 197 25.93 -40.25 -13.21
CA ALA A 197 26.31 -41.41 -12.42
C ALA A 197 25.94 -42.68 -13.20
N ASP A 198 26.96 -43.48 -13.57
CA ASP A 198 26.73 -44.83 -14.08
C ASP A 198 26.46 -45.75 -12.87
N GLN A 199 25.36 -46.49 -12.91
CA GLN A 199 24.98 -47.42 -11.85
C GLN A 199 26.06 -48.49 -11.60
N ASN A 200 26.88 -48.78 -12.61
CA ASN A 200 27.96 -49.77 -12.54
C ASN A 200 29.19 -49.27 -11.78
N ASP A 201 29.36 -47.95 -11.60
CA ASP A 201 30.49 -47.36 -10.87
C ASP A 201 30.21 -47.23 -9.36
N ILE A 202 28.96 -47.43 -8.93
CA ILE A 202 28.55 -47.34 -7.53
C ILE A 202 28.76 -48.71 -6.86
N LYS A 203 29.89 -48.85 -6.16
CA LYS A 203 30.12 -50.00 -5.28
C LYS A 203 29.30 -49.86 -4.01
N VAL A 204 28.29 -50.71 -3.85
CA VAL A 204 27.47 -50.76 -2.63
C VAL A 204 28.18 -51.61 -1.59
N ASP A 205 28.53 -51.02 -0.45
CA ASP A 205 28.96 -51.75 0.74
C ASP A 205 27.70 -52.19 1.53
N GLU A 206 27.50 -53.50 1.68
CA GLU A 206 26.37 -54.05 2.44
C GLU A 206 26.35 -53.59 3.90
N LYS A 207 27.51 -53.32 4.50
CA LYS A 207 27.61 -52.82 5.87
C LYS A 207 27.08 -51.39 5.96
N GLU A 208 27.53 -50.51 5.07
CA GLU A 208 27.07 -49.11 5.04
C GLU A 208 25.58 -49.03 4.67
N LEU A 209 25.11 -49.90 3.76
CA LEU A 209 23.70 -50.00 3.41
C LEU A 209 22.85 -50.42 4.61
N LYS A 210 23.33 -51.39 5.39
CA LYS A 210 22.65 -51.83 6.61
C LYS A 210 22.63 -50.72 7.66
N ASP A 211 23.74 -50.03 7.89
CA ASP A 211 23.82 -48.92 8.84
C ASP A 211 22.86 -47.78 8.44
N LEU A 212 22.79 -47.45 7.14
CA LEU A 212 21.86 -46.45 6.60
C LEU A 212 20.40 -46.89 6.77
N TRP A 213 20.09 -48.17 6.51
CA TRP A 213 18.76 -48.71 6.74
C TRP A 213 18.37 -48.68 8.22
N GLU A 214 19.29 -49.04 9.13
CA GLU A 214 19.02 -49.04 10.58
C GLU A 214 18.74 -47.63 11.10
N ILE A 215 19.50 -46.62 10.65
CA ILE A 215 19.27 -45.20 11.00
C ILE A 215 17.88 -44.73 10.50
N ASN A 216 17.47 -45.20 9.32
CA ASN A 216 16.24 -44.75 8.66
C ASN A 216 15.08 -45.74 8.80
N LYS A 217 15.19 -46.75 9.67
CA LYS A 217 14.26 -47.88 9.75
C LYS A 217 12.80 -47.44 9.85
N ASN A 218 12.53 -46.38 10.60
CA ASN A 218 11.18 -45.83 10.80
C ASN A 218 10.56 -45.29 9.50
N ASN A 219 11.37 -44.79 8.56
CA ASN A 219 10.89 -44.28 7.27
C ASN A 219 10.45 -45.39 6.31
N TYR A 220 10.90 -46.62 6.57
CA TYR A 220 10.54 -47.80 5.79
C TYR A 220 9.42 -48.63 6.44
N MET A 221 8.90 -48.21 7.60
CA MET A 221 7.76 -48.89 8.22
C MET A 221 6.49 -48.54 7.46
N THR A 222 5.66 -49.55 7.21
CA THR A 222 4.28 -49.30 6.81
C THR A 222 3.51 -48.65 7.97
N LYS A 223 2.45 -47.91 7.65
CA LYS A 223 1.50 -47.42 8.68
C LYS A 223 0.96 -48.58 9.50
N THR A 224 0.54 -48.30 10.74
CA THR A 224 -0.04 -49.29 11.64
C THR A 224 -1.17 -50.04 10.94
N LEU A 225 -1.08 -51.36 10.93
CA LEU A 225 -2.07 -52.27 10.36
C LEU A 225 -2.80 -52.98 11.49
N TYR A 226 -4.12 -52.98 11.43
CA TYR A 226 -5.01 -53.70 12.33
C TYR A 226 -5.57 -54.91 11.59
N GLY A 227 -5.39 -56.10 12.15
CA GLY A 227 -6.05 -57.32 11.69
C GLY A 227 -7.38 -57.48 12.42
N ILE A 228 -8.47 -57.64 11.69
CA ILE A 228 -9.83 -57.70 12.25
C ILE A 228 -10.54 -58.93 11.70
N ASP A 229 -10.96 -59.81 12.60
CA ASP A 229 -11.90 -60.88 12.28
C ASP A 229 -13.33 -60.32 12.23
N THR A 230 -14.06 -60.65 11.17
CA THR A 230 -15.36 -60.07 10.85
C THR A 230 -16.44 -61.14 10.69
N TYR A 231 -17.67 -60.79 11.06
CA TYR A 231 -18.87 -61.54 10.71
C TYR A 231 -19.88 -60.58 10.08
N PHE A 232 -20.17 -60.76 8.80
CA PHE A 232 -21.10 -59.88 8.07
C PHE A 232 -22.54 -60.37 8.22
N VAL A 233 -23.44 -59.45 8.56
CA VAL A 233 -24.88 -59.69 8.62
C VAL A 233 -25.51 -59.06 7.38
N GLU A 234 -26.19 -59.87 6.58
CA GLU A 234 -26.91 -59.36 5.42
C GLU A 234 -28.04 -58.43 5.84
N SER A 235 -28.25 -57.37 5.06
CA SER A 235 -29.38 -56.46 5.26
C SER A 235 -30.69 -57.20 5.02
N GLU A 236 -31.61 -57.08 5.97
CA GLU A 236 -32.99 -57.53 5.82
C GLU A 236 -33.65 -56.78 4.66
N LYS A 237 -34.38 -57.51 3.82
CA LYS A 237 -35.20 -56.92 2.76
C LYS A 237 -36.61 -56.75 3.31
N SER A 238 -36.94 -55.57 3.80
CA SER A 238 -38.30 -55.28 4.24
C SER A 238 -39.20 -54.93 3.04
N ASP A 239 -40.45 -55.39 3.06
CA ASP A 239 -41.51 -54.95 2.14
C ASP A 239 -42.09 -53.59 2.58
N ALA A 240 -41.22 -52.65 2.97
CA ALA A 240 -41.64 -51.35 3.48
C ALA A 240 -42.40 -50.57 2.40
N ASN A 241 -43.65 -50.19 2.71
CA ASN A 241 -44.43 -49.34 1.83
C ASN A 241 -43.94 -47.88 1.91
N GLU A 242 -44.37 -47.06 0.95
CA GLU A 242 -43.93 -45.66 0.86
C GLU A 242 -44.29 -44.83 2.09
N SER A 243 -45.37 -45.17 2.81
CA SER A 243 -45.75 -44.47 4.04
C SER A 243 -44.74 -44.71 5.16
N VAL A 244 -44.26 -45.94 5.32
CA VAL A 244 -43.26 -46.31 6.33
C VAL A 244 -41.93 -45.61 6.05
N LEU A 245 -41.48 -45.63 4.79
CA LEU A 245 -40.24 -44.97 4.39
C LEU A 245 -40.31 -43.45 4.56
N LYS A 246 -41.47 -42.82 4.31
CA LYS A 246 -41.65 -41.38 4.58
C LYS A 246 -41.56 -41.05 6.07
N SER A 247 -42.16 -41.86 6.94
CA SER A 247 -42.04 -41.67 8.38
C SER A 247 -40.59 -41.80 8.83
N TYR A 248 -39.88 -42.85 8.38
CA TYR A 248 -38.46 -43.05 8.70
C TYR A 248 -37.58 -41.89 8.20
N TYR A 249 -37.81 -41.42 6.97
CA TYR A 249 -37.13 -40.24 6.44
C TYR A 249 -37.38 -39.00 7.30
N ASN A 250 -38.62 -38.74 7.71
CA ASN A 250 -38.97 -37.58 8.54
C ASN A 250 -38.30 -37.59 9.92
N GLU A 251 -38.09 -38.78 10.50
CA GLU A 251 -37.38 -38.94 11.77
C GLU A 251 -35.85 -38.84 11.63
N ASN A 252 -35.33 -39.00 10.41
CA ASN A 252 -33.88 -39.08 10.12
C ASN A 252 -33.41 -38.05 9.09
N GLN A 253 -34.13 -36.93 8.92
CA GLN A 253 -33.88 -35.97 7.83
C GLN A 253 -32.45 -35.42 7.83
N ASP A 254 -31.83 -35.30 9.01
CA ASP A 254 -30.46 -34.80 9.15
C ASP A 254 -29.41 -35.66 8.42
N LYS A 255 -29.70 -36.94 8.16
CA LYS A 255 -28.80 -37.85 7.43
C LYS A 255 -28.77 -37.57 5.92
N TYR A 256 -29.79 -36.88 5.39
CA TYR A 256 -29.99 -36.71 3.95
C TYR A 256 -29.72 -35.27 3.48
N LYS A 257 -28.65 -34.64 3.99
CA LYS A 257 -28.23 -33.30 3.57
C LYS A 257 -27.36 -33.33 2.31
N GLY A 258 -27.54 -32.34 1.46
CA GLY A 258 -26.68 -32.07 0.31
C GLY A 258 -25.36 -31.43 0.73
N SER A 259 -24.45 -31.27 -0.23
CA SER A 259 -23.19 -30.52 -0.03
C SER A 259 -23.42 -29.03 0.26
N ASP A 260 -24.64 -28.54 0.03
CA ASP A 260 -25.12 -27.20 0.37
C ASP A 260 -25.80 -27.12 1.74
N ASP A 261 -25.68 -28.19 2.56
CA ASP A 261 -26.25 -28.34 3.90
C ASP A 261 -27.80 -28.30 3.95
N LYS A 262 -28.46 -28.44 2.80
CA LYS A 262 -29.93 -28.53 2.71
C LYS A 262 -30.42 -29.96 2.69
N ILE A 263 -31.56 -30.21 3.32
CA ILE A 263 -32.21 -31.52 3.31
C ILE A 263 -32.72 -31.83 1.90
N LYS A 264 -32.28 -32.94 1.32
CA LYS A 264 -32.73 -33.40 -0.01
C LYS A 264 -34.15 -33.94 0.06
N PRO A 265 -35.03 -33.65 -0.92
CA PRO A 265 -36.40 -34.12 -0.89
C PRO A 265 -36.48 -35.66 -0.96
N PHE A 266 -37.45 -36.25 -0.26
CA PHE A 266 -37.65 -37.71 -0.19
C PHE A 266 -37.67 -38.41 -1.56
N SER A 267 -38.19 -37.76 -2.60
CA SER A 267 -38.22 -38.31 -3.97
C SER A 267 -36.83 -38.59 -4.54
N GLU A 268 -35.82 -37.82 -4.15
CA GLU A 268 -34.44 -37.96 -4.63
C GLU A 268 -33.65 -38.98 -3.80
N VAL A 269 -33.96 -39.12 -2.51
CA VAL A 269 -33.26 -40.02 -1.59
C VAL A 269 -34.01 -41.31 -1.29
N LYS A 270 -35.13 -41.61 -1.98
CA LYS A 270 -35.99 -42.77 -1.69
C LYS A 270 -35.23 -44.10 -1.63
N ALA A 271 -34.27 -44.33 -2.54
CA ALA A 271 -33.46 -45.55 -2.56
C ALA A 271 -32.49 -45.63 -1.37
N GLU A 272 -31.90 -44.51 -0.99
CA GLU A 272 -31.00 -44.38 0.16
C GLU A 272 -31.77 -44.59 1.47
N VAL A 273 -32.94 -43.95 1.61
CA VAL A 273 -33.85 -44.13 2.74
C VAL A 273 -34.28 -45.59 2.90
N ASN A 274 -34.60 -46.28 1.79
CA ASN A 274 -34.96 -47.69 1.84
C ASN A 274 -33.79 -48.58 2.30
N LYS A 275 -32.57 -48.27 1.83
CA LYS A 275 -31.36 -48.98 2.26
C LYS A 275 -31.10 -48.76 3.76
N ASP A 276 -31.17 -47.53 4.23
CA ASP A 276 -30.93 -47.19 5.62
C ASP A 276 -32.00 -47.76 6.55
N TYR A 277 -33.26 -47.77 6.11
CA TYR A 277 -34.35 -48.41 6.84
C TYR A 277 -34.10 -49.92 7.02
N ASN A 278 -33.73 -50.60 5.94
CA ASN A 278 -33.39 -52.02 5.96
C ASN A 278 -32.19 -52.32 6.87
N ILE A 279 -31.17 -51.47 6.85
CA ILE A 279 -30.04 -51.57 7.78
C ILE A 279 -30.51 -51.41 9.23
N GLU A 280 -31.40 -50.45 9.51
CA GLU A 280 -31.94 -50.23 10.85
C GLU A 280 -32.72 -51.45 11.37
N GLN A 281 -33.55 -52.08 10.53
CA GLN A 281 -34.26 -53.31 10.91
C GLN A 281 -33.27 -54.45 11.23
N SER A 282 -32.17 -54.52 10.47
CA SER A 282 -31.14 -55.55 10.63
C SER A 282 -30.35 -55.42 11.94
N LYS A 283 -30.42 -54.29 12.65
CA LYS A 283 -29.67 -54.06 13.89
C LYS A 283 -29.99 -55.08 14.98
N THR A 284 -31.25 -55.49 15.10
CA THR A 284 -31.65 -56.49 16.13
C THR A 284 -30.92 -57.81 15.88
N ASN A 285 -30.98 -58.32 14.66
CA ASN A 285 -30.27 -59.53 14.25
C ASN A 285 -28.74 -59.36 14.41
N ALA A 286 -28.19 -58.22 14.00
CA ALA A 286 -26.77 -57.93 14.17
C ALA A 286 -26.33 -57.95 15.65
N LEU A 287 -27.15 -57.43 16.56
CA LEU A 287 -26.88 -57.48 18.00
C LEU A 287 -26.95 -58.90 18.55
N GLU A 288 -27.90 -59.72 18.10
CA GLU A 288 -27.97 -61.14 18.45
C GLU A 288 -26.71 -61.89 18.00
N LYS A 289 -26.29 -61.70 16.74
CA LYS A 289 -25.06 -62.31 16.21
C LYS A 289 -23.82 -61.82 16.94
N TYR A 290 -23.75 -60.53 17.28
CA TYR A 290 -22.66 -59.97 18.10
C TYR A 290 -22.54 -60.67 19.46
N VAL A 291 -23.67 -60.89 20.16
CA VAL A 291 -23.66 -61.61 21.45
C VAL A 291 -23.20 -63.06 21.26
N ALA A 292 -23.63 -63.74 20.20
CA ALA A 292 -23.21 -65.10 19.90
C ALA A 292 -21.69 -65.19 19.59
N VAL A 293 -21.15 -64.26 18.80
CA VAL A 293 -19.70 -64.18 18.53
C VAL A 293 -18.91 -63.89 19.80
N LYS A 294 -19.38 -62.94 20.62
CA LYS A 294 -18.75 -62.59 21.91
C LYS A 294 -18.72 -63.76 22.90
N LYS A 295 -19.73 -64.64 22.86
CA LYS A 295 -19.80 -65.86 23.67
C LYS A 295 -19.07 -67.06 23.05
N ALA A 296 -18.44 -66.88 21.89
CA ALA A 296 -17.83 -67.94 21.08
C ALA A 296 -18.81 -69.05 20.64
N GLU A 297 -20.11 -68.76 20.60
CA GLU A 297 -21.16 -69.65 20.08
C GLU A 297 -21.25 -69.58 18.55
N LEU A 298 -20.71 -68.53 17.95
CA LEU A 298 -20.66 -68.30 16.51
C LEU A 298 -19.25 -67.85 16.11
N ALA A 299 -18.66 -68.51 15.10
CA ALA A 299 -17.35 -68.12 14.58
C ALA A 299 -17.47 -66.97 13.58
N THR A 300 -16.46 -66.09 13.57
CA THR A 300 -16.25 -65.14 12.46
C THR A 300 -15.91 -65.90 11.18
N ASN A 301 -16.19 -65.31 10.03
CA ASN A 301 -16.03 -65.95 8.72
C ASN A 301 -15.32 -65.06 7.69
N GLY A 302 -14.79 -63.92 8.10
CA GLY A 302 -13.97 -63.04 7.28
C GLY A 302 -12.81 -62.46 8.08
N PHE A 303 -11.77 -62.03 7.37
CA PHE A 303 -10.64 -61.30 7.93
C PHE A 303 -10.36 -60.10 7.03
N ILE A 304 -10.20 -58.93 7.64
CA ILE A 304 -9.81 -57.72 6.94
C ILE A 304 -8.57 -57.12 7.59
N SER A 305 -7.80 -56.41 6.78
CA SER A 305 -6.64 -55.66 7.23
C SER A 305 -6.85 -54.19 6.89
N VAL A 306 -6.81 -53.34 7.91
CA VAL A 306 -7.05 -51.90 7.77
C VAL A 306 -5.86 -51.14 8.32
N ASN A 307 -5.42 -50.12 7.59
CA ASN A 307 -4.38 -49.21 8.06
C ASN A 307 -5.01 -47.91 8.60
N GLU A 308 -4.18 -47.07 9.22
CA GLU A 308 -4.61 -45.78 9.77
C GLU A 308 -5.19 -44.77 8.76
N ASP A 309 -5.06 -45.01 7.45
CA ASP A 309 -5.63 -44.15 6.42
C ASP A 309 -6.97 -44.67 5.86
N ASN A 310 -7.46 -45.81 6.36
CA ASN A 310 -8.62 -46.45 5.79
C ASN A 310 -9.90 -45.68 6.16
N ALA A 311 -10.47 -44.97 5.17
CA ALA A 311 -11.68 -44.18 5.33
C ALA A 311 -12.98 -45.00 5.51
N THR A 312 -12.90 -46.34 5.45
CA THR A 312 -14.08 -47.23 5.52
C THR A 312 -14.39 -47.69 6.95
N PHE A 313 -13.45 -47.53 7.90
CA PHE A 313 -13.63 -47.94 9.30
C PHE A 313 -13.39 -46.77 10.27
N SER A 314 -14.21 -46.69 11.33
CA SER A 314 -13.98 -45.75 12.42
C SER A 314 -12.72 -46.15 13.20
N LEU A 315 -11.63 -45.43 12.99
CA LEU A 315 -10.33 -45.72 13.60
C LEU A 315 -10.35 -45.55 15.13
N ASP A 316 -11.24 -44.71 15.67
CA ASP A 316 -11.33 -44.44 17.10
C ASP A 316 -11.80 -45.69 17.88
N GLU A 317 -12.71 -46.47 17.31
CA GLU A 317 -13.23 -47.69 17.92
C GLU A 317 -12.18 -48.81 17.93
N ILE A 318 -11.38 -48.91 16.85
CA ILE A 318 -10.33 -49.93 16.72
C ILE A 318 -9.12 -49.60 17.60
N LYS A 319 -8.72 -48.32 17.68
CA LYS A 319 -7.57 -47.89 18.49
C LYS A 319 -7.81 -48.10 20.00
N GLY A 320 -9.06 -47.99 20.44
CA GLY A 320 -9.43 -48.18 21.85
C GLY A 320 -9.66 -49.65 22.26
N ALA A 321 -9.84 -50.55 21.30
CA ALA A 321 -10.18 -51.95 21.56
C ALA A 321 -8.96 -52.79 21.95
N LYS A 322 -9.16 -53.77 22.84
CA LYS A 322 -8.12 -54.75 23.19
C LYS A 322 -8.09 -55.88 22.16
N VAL A 323 -6.92 -56.51 21.99
CA VAL A 323 -6.80 -57.70 21.13
C VAL A 323 -7.76 -58.79 21.63
N GLY A 324 -8.61 -59.30 20.73
CA GLY A 324 -9.65 -60.29 21.04
C GLY A 324 -10.97 -59.70 21.55
N GLU A 325 -11.08 -58.38 21.67
CA GLU A 325 -12.34 -57.73 21.99
C GLU A 325 -13.28 -57.74 20.77
N VAL A 326 -14.52 -58.16 20.99
CA VAL A 326 -15.56 -58.09 19.97
C VAL A 326 -16.22 -56.72 20.07
N ILE A 327 -16.14 -55.94 19.00
CA ILE A 327 -16.74 -54.60 18.90
C ILE A 327 -18.21 -54.74 18.52
N LYS A 328 -19.07 -53.91 19.13
CA LYS A 328 -20.51 -53.89 18.86
C LYS A 328 -20.77 -53.35 17.45
N PRO A 329 -21.71 -53.91 16.68
CA PRO A 329 -22.11 -53.36 15.37
C PRO A 329 -22.68 -51.95 15.52
N PHE A 330 -22.45 -51.11 14.49
CA PHE A 330 -22.91 -49.72 14.36
C PHE A 330 -24.38 -49.59 13.96
#